data_AF-A0AAW6JVQ5-F1
#
_entry.id   AF-A0AAW6JVQ5-F1
#
_cell.length_a   1.000
_cell.length_b   1.000
_cell.length_c   1.000
_cell.angle_alpha   90.00
_cell.angle_beta   90.00
_cell.angle_gamma   90.00
#
_symmetry.space_group_name_H-M   'P 1'
#
loop_
_entity.id
_entity.type
_entity.pdbx_description
1 polymer ?
#
loop_
_entity_poly.entity_id
_entity_poly.type
_entity_poly.pdbx_seq_one_letter_code
_entity_poly.pdbx_strand_id
1 'polypeptide(L)'
;MADKIYPINPAKIGNQNGFRLPQSFFKDYPHLANASGYLQVLSDNTLLVKLDTDDTNNDDEDESVMLSLFLDFLMQDAMKNPDKLVMYTQEMSEEIDDLVANVEIGE
;
A
#
# COMPACT_ATOMS: atom_id res chain seq x y z
N MET A 1 -8.84 18.43 1.66
CA MET A 1 -10.17 17.79 1.83
C MET A 1 -10.51 17.89 3.32
N ALA A 2 -11.75 18.20 3.70
CA ALA A 2 -12.08 18.37 5.12
C ALA A 2 -12.13 17.01 5.81
N ASP A 3 -11.44 16.87 6.95
CA ASP A 3 -11.46 15.65 7.74
C ASP A 3 -12.90 15.34 8.19
N LYS A 4 -13.43 14.20 7.77
CA LYS A 4 -14.74 13.73 8.21
C LYS A 4 -14.62 13.18 9.62
N ILE A 5 -15.19 13.91 10.58
CA ILE A 5 -15.23 13.50 11.99
C ILE A 5 -16.53 12.73 12.26
N TYR A 6 -16.40 11.52 12.79
CA TYR A 6 -17.53 10.67 13.15
C TYR A 6 -17.69 10.62 14.68
N PRO A 7 -18.85 11.02 15.23
CA PRO A 7 -19.09 10.88 16.66
C PRO A 7 -19.24 9.40 17.02
N ILE A 8 -18.49 8.97 18.04
CA ILE A 8 -18.56 7.61 18.58
C ILE A 8 -19.19 7.65 19.97
N ASN A 9 -19.95 6.60 20.30
CA ASN A 9 -20.56 6.48 21.62
C ASN A 9 -20.01 5.25 22.35
N PRO A 10 -19.80 5.33 23.67
CA PRO A 10 -19.42 4.17 24.46
C PRO A 10 -20.55 3.14 24.43
N ALA A 11 -20.18 1.87 24.39
CA ALA A 11 -21.10 0.76 24.37
C ALA A 11 -20.54 -0.44 25.13
N LYS A 12 -21.45 -1.22 25.70
CA LYS A 12 -21.13 -2.52 26.27
C LYS A 12 -21.29 -3.60 25.20
N ILE A 13 -20.24 -4.37 24.96
CA ILE A 13 -20.19 -5.46 23.97
C ILE A 13 -19.89 -6.75 24.74
N GLY A 14 -20.93 -7.51 25.06
CA GLY A 14 -20.81 -8.68 25.93
C GLY A 14 -20.25 -8.32 27.31
N ASN A 15 -19.07 -8.85 27.65
CA ASN A 15 -18.36 -8.56 28.90
C ASN A 15 -17.29 -7.46 28.75
N GLN A 16 -17.23 -6.77 27.62
CA GLN A 16 -16.23 -5.75 27.33
C GLN A 16 -16.87 -4.36 27.17
N ASN A 17 -16.07 -3.33 27.40
CA ASN A 17 -16.40 -1.95 27.06
C ASN A 17 -15.76 -1.62 25.71
N GLY A 18 -16.49 -0.91 24.86
CA GLY A 18 -15.98 -0.48 23.56
C GLY A 18 -16.69 0.76 23.06
N PHE A 19 -16.40 1.13 21.82
CA PHE A 19 -17.05 2.23 21.12
C PHE A 19 -17.83 1.70 19.92
N ARG A 20 -19.04 2.23 19.70
CA ARG A 20 -19.81 1.96 18.49
C ARG A 20 -19.47 3.01 17.44
N LEU A 21 -18.99 2.54 16.30
CA LEU A 21 -18.82 3.37 15.10
C LEU A 21 -20.21 3.58 14.45
N PRO A 22 -20.52 4.80 13.98
CA PRO A 22 -21.81 5.10 13.38
C PRO A 22 -21.94 4.45 12.00
N GLN A 23 -23.17 4.13 11.60
CA GLN A 23 -23.43 3.52 10.27
C GLN A 23 -22.99 4.43 9.12
N SER A 24 -22.92 5.75 9.32
CA SER A 24 -22.37 6.68 8.33
C SER A 24 -20.91 6.41 8.00
N PHE A 25 -20.10 5.97 8.97
CA PHE A 25 -18.71 5.59 8.74
C PHE A 25 -18.62 4.40 7.78
N PHE A 26 -19.40 3.33 8.00
CA PHE A 26 -19.39 2.14 7.14
C PHE A 26 -20.05 2.35 5.77
N LYS A 27 -20.87 3.40 5.61
CA LYS A 27 -21.34 3.79 4.27
C LYS A 27 -20.21 4.37 3.43
N ASP A 28 -19.33 5.14 4.05
CA ASP A 28 -18.18 5.75 3.40
C ASP A 28 -17.02 4.75 3.26
N TYR A 29 -16.88 3.82 4.21
CA TYR A 29 -15.83 2.79 4.25
C TYR A 29 -16.39 1.38 4.49
N PRO A 30 -17.09 0.78 3.51
CA PRO A 30 -17.74 -0.52 3.68
C PRO A 30 -16.77 -1.68 3.90
N HIS A 31 -15.55 -1.59 3.36
CA HIS A 31 -14.49 -2.60 3.51
C HIS A 31 -14.00 -2.74 4.96
N LEU A 32 -14.19 -1.73 5.79
CA LEU A 32 -13.77 -1.72 7.19
C LEU A 32 -14.80 -2.36 8.15
N ALA A 33 -15.97 -2.77 7.65
CA ALA A 33 -17.08 -3.25 8.48
C ALA A 33 -16.76 -4.52 9.29
N ASN A 34 -15.91 -5.38 8.75
CA ASN A 34 -15.52 -6.65 9.36
C ASN A 34 -14.01 -6.73 9.64
N ALA A 35 -13.29 -5.62 9.50
CA ALA A 35 -11.85 -5.58 9.72
C ALA A 35 -11.53 -5.75 11.22
N SER A 36 -10.58 -6.63 11.51
CA SER A 36 -9.95 -6.69 12.83
C SER A 36 -8.89 -5.59 12.93
N GLY A 37 -8.26 -5.38 14.08
CA GLY A 37 -7.22 -4.37 14.17
C GLY A 37 -6.67 -4.11 15.56
N TYR A 38 -5.89 -3.05 15.66
CA TYR A 38 -5.12 -2.67 16.84
C TYR A 38 -5.45 -1.25 17.32
N LEU A 39 -5.36 -1.05 18.62
CA LEU A 39 -5.49 0.26 19.26
C LEU A 39 -4.13 0.72 19.77
N GLN A 40 -3.69 1.88 19.31
CA GLN A 40 -2.49 2.56 19.78
C GLN A 40 -2.88 3.82 20.55
N VAL A 41 -2.36 3.98 21.77
CA VAL A 41 -2.56 5.18 22.59
C VAL A 41 -1.50 6.21 22.22
N LEU A 42 -1.92 7.39 21.75
CA LEU A 42 -1.01 8.48 21.41
C LEU A 42 -0.88 9.48 22.58
N SER A 43 -1.97 9.71 23.32
CA SER A 43 -2.00 10.55 24.53
C SER A 43 -3.21 10.19 25.41
N ASP A 44 -3.34 10.84 26.57
CA ASP A 44 -4.40 10.58 27.56
C ASP A 44 -5.83 10.60 27.00
N ASN A 45 -6.07 11.32 25.90
CA ASN A 45 -7.39 11.42 25.26
C ASN A 45 -7.37 11.16 23.75
N THR A 46 -6.27 10.59 23.23
CA THR A 46 -6.12 10.34 21.79
C THR A 46 -5.70 8.90 21.54
N LEU A 47 -6.54 8.20 20.78
CA LEU A 47 -6.31 6.82 20.36
C LEU A 47 -6.26 6.79 18.84
N LEU A 48 -5.34 6.00 18.31
CA LEU A 48 -5.27 5.63 16.89
C LEU A 48 -5.77 4.19 16.74
N VAL A 49 -6.76 4.00 15.88
CA VAL A 49 -7.26 2.67 15.50
C VAL A 49 -6.64 2.32 14.15
N LYS A 50 -5.87 1.23 14.10
CA LYS A 50 -5.37 0.65 12.85
C LYS A 50 -6.19 -0.59 12.57
N LEU A 51 -6.85 -0.65 11.42
CA LEU A 51 -7.64 -1.80 11.01
C LEU A 51 -6.81 -2.63 10.03
N ASP A 52 -6.75 -3.94 10.27
CA ASP A 52 -6.22 -4.92 9.36
C ASP A 52 -7.29 -5.16 8.30
N THR A 53 -7.14 -4.46 7.18
CA THR A 53 -7.79 -4.84 5.94
C THR A 53 -6.94 -5.93 5.30
N ASP A 54 -7.58 -6.90 4.66
CA ASP A 54 -6.91 -7.79 3.70
C ASP A 54 -6.51 -7.00 2.43
N ASP A 55 -6.04 -5.76 2.58
CA ASP A 55 -5.29 -5.01 1.57
C ASP A 55 -3.86 -5.55 1.48
N THR A 56 -3.69 -6.87 1.60
CA THR A 56 -2.70 -7.49 0.75
C THR A 56 -3.24 -7.32 -0.67
N ASN A 57 -2.82 -6.23 -1.32
CA ASN A 57 -2.80 -6.13 -2.76
C ASN A 57 -2.26 -7.46 -3.30
N ASN A 58 -3.14 -8.39 -3.65
CA ASN A 58 -2.74 -9.59 -4.39
C ASN A 58 -2.19 -9.17 -5.77
N ASP A 59 -2.48 -7.94 -6.22
CA ASP A 59 -1.85 -7.32 -7.37
C ASP A 59 -0.33 -7.17 -7.19
N ASP A 60 0.19 -6.84 -6.00
CA ASP A 60 1.65 -6.72 -5.80
C ASP A 60 2.35 -8.09 -5.90
N GLU A 61 1.69 -9.16 -5.46
CA GLU A 61 2.24 -10.51 -5.52
C GLU A 61 2.22 -11.04 -6.97
N ASP A 62 1.12 -10.84 -7.70
CA ASP A 62 1.01 -11.19 -9.12
C ASP A 62 1.95 -10.34 -10.01
N GLU A 63 2.10 -9.03 -9.74
CA GLU A 63 3.06 -8.15 -10.40
C GLU A 63 4.50 -8.59 -10.13
N SER A 64 4.81 -9.00 -8.89
CA SER A 64 6.15 -9.50 -8.55
C SER A 64 6.49 -10.79 -9.30
N VAL A 65 5.51 -11.69 -9.49
CA VAL A 65 5.68 -12.93 -10.25
C VAL A 65 5.85 -12.64 -11.74
N MET A 66 5.01 -11.78 -12.32
CA MET A 66 5.15 -11.30 -13.70
C MET A 66 6.54 -10.70 -13.96
N LEU A 67 7.00 -9.84 -13.06
CA LEU A 67 8.33 -9.21 -13.15
C LEU A 67 9.45 -10.26 -13.07
N SER A 68 9.35 -11.24 -12.16
CA SER A 68 10.35 -12.30 -12.06
C SER A 68 10.45 -13.13 -13.35
N LEU A 69 9.31 -13.47 -13.97
CA LEU A 69 9.28 -14.23 -15.23
C LEU A 69 9.86 -13.42 -16.38
N PHE A 70 9.61 -12.11 -16.40
CA PHE A 70 10.19 -11.20 -17.38
C PHE A 70 11.71 -11.10 -17.24
N LEU A 71 12.23 -10.96 -16.02
CA LEU A 71 13.68 -10.93 -15.76
C LEU A 71 14.35 -12.25 -16.15
N ASP A 72 13.73 -13.38 -15.84
CA ASP A 72 14.22 -14.70 -16.25
C ASP A 72 14.27 -14.84 -17.78
N PHE A 73 13.26 -14.33 -18.49
CA PHE A 73 13.26 -14.29 -19.95
C PHE A 73 14.40 -13.43 -20.50
N LEU A 74 14.61 -12.23 -19.96
CA LEU A 74 15.70 -11.35 -20.38
C LEU A 74 17.07 -11.98 -20.15
N MET A 75 17.27 -12.64 -19.02
CA MET A 75 18.52 -13.37 -18.74
C MET A 75 18.75 -14.49 -19.75
N GLN A 76 17.71 -15.27 -20.07
CA GLN A 76 17.82 -16.32 -21.09
C GLN A 76 18.11 -15.75 -22.48
N ASP A 77 17.50 -14.62 -22.87
CA ASP A 77 17.76 -13.99 -24.17
C ASP A 77 19.17 -13.42 -24.24
N ALA A 78 19.66 -12.78 -23.18
CA ALA A 78 21.02 -12.27 -23.07
C ALA A 78 22.07 -13.39 -23.22
N MET A 79 21.82 -14.56 -22.62
CA MET A 79 22.71 -15.72 -22.78
C MET A 79 22.67 -16.31 -24.20
N LYS A 80 21.51 -16.29 -24.87
CA LYS A 80 21.34 -16.82 -26.23
C LYS A 80 21.84 -15.86 -27.32
N ASN A 81 21.74 -14.57 -27.09
CA ASN A 81 22.05 -13.50 -28.03
C ASN A 81 23.01 -12.46 -27.42
N PRO A 82 24.25 -12.85 -27.09
CA PRO A 82 25.20 -11.95 -26.43
C PRO A 82 25.54 -10.72 -27.28
N ASP A 83 25.44 -10.80 -28.61
CA ASP A 83 25.70 -9.71 -29.53
C ASP A 83 24.67 -8.56 -29.44
N LYS A 84 23.51 -8.80 -28.82
CA LYS A 84 22.48 -7.78 -28.58
C LYS A 84 22.73 -6.98 -27.29
N LEU A 85 23.67 -7.41 -26.45
CA LEU A 85 23.99 -6.72 -25.21
C LEU A 85 24.81 -5.47 -25.54
N VAL A 86 24.27 -4.31 -25.16
CA VAL A 86 24.95 -3.02 -25.29
C VAL A 86 25.48 -2.63 -23.92
N MET A 87 26.71 -2.13 -23.87
CA MET A 87 27.26 -1.58 -22.63
C MET A 87 26.42 -0.39 -22.18
N TYR A 88 26.06 -0.38 -20.91
CA TYR A 88 25.40 0.76 -20.30
C TYR A 88 26.39 1.93 -20.21
N THR A 89 26.08 3.03 -20.90
CA THR A 89 26.97 4.21 -20.98
C THR A 89 26.52 5.31 -20.04
N GLN A 90 27.43 6.24 -19.76
CA GLN A 90 27.16 7.43 -18.95
C GLN A 90 26.05 8.29 -19.57
N GLU A 91 26.03 8.44 -20.89
CA GLU A 91 25.00 9.19 -21.62
C GLU A 91 23.59 8.59 -21.42
N MET A 92 23.47 7.26 -21.40
CA MET A 92 22.20 6.59 -21.11
C MET A 92 21.74 6.83 -19.67
N SER A 93 22.68 6.91 -18.73
CA SER A 93 22.37 7.22 -17.33
C SER A 93 21.86 8.65 -17.17
N GLU A 94 22.51 9.62 -17.82
CA GLU A 94 22.11 11.02 -17.76
C GLU A 94 20.74 11.24 -18.41
N GLU A 95 20.44 10.55 -19.51
CA GLU A 95 19.11 10.56 -20.14
C GLU A 95 18.02 10.03 -19.21
N ILE A 96 18.30 8.93 -18.49
CA ILE A 96 17.35 8.36 -17.52
C ILE A 96 17.15 9.30 -16.34
N ASP A 97 18.22 9.88 -15.81
CA ASP A 97 18.17 10.82 -14.69
C ASP A 97 17.33 12.06 -15.03
N ASP A 98 17.49 12.60 -16.25
CA ASP A 98 16.66 13.71 -16.75
C ASP A 98 15.18 13.33 -16.87
N LEU A 99 14.87 12.09 -17.29
CA LEU A 99 13.50 11.60 -17.42
C LEU A 99 12.80 11.43 -16.06
N VAL A 100 13.54 11.05 -15.02
CA VAL A 100 12.97 10.81 -13.67
C VAL A 100 13.06 12.01 -12.73
N ALA A 101 13.78 13.07 -13.12
CA ALA A 101 14.06 14.24 -12.28
C ALA A 101 12.83 14.96 -11.69
N ASN A 102 11.65 14.85 -12.32
CA ASN A 102 10.41 15.50 -11.88
C ASN A 102 9.36 14.52 -11.36
N VAL A 103 9.74 13.26 -11.11
CA VAL A 103 8.84 12.27 -10.51
C VAL A 103 8.97 12.38 -9.00
N GLU A 104 7.98 13.01 -8.36
CA GLU A 104 7.84 12.99 -6.90
C GLU A 104 7.38 11.57 -6.48
N ILE A 105 8.22 10.84 -5.75
CA ILE A 105 7.81 9.59 -5.11
C ILE A 105 6.87 9.98 -3.96
N GLY A 106 5.57 9.71 -4.12
CA GLY A 106 4.58 9.95 -3.06
C GLY A 106 4.91 9.12 -1.82
N GLU A 107 4.86 9.76 -0.65
CA GLU A 107 4.92 9.08 0.66
C GLU A 107 3.74 8.14 0.89
#